data_AF-A0A5J4QBX0-F1
#
_entry.id   AF-A0A5J4QBX0-F1
#
_cell.length_a   1.000
_cell.length_b   1.000
_cell.length_c   1.000
_cell.angle_alpha   90.00
_cell.angle_beta   90.00
_cell.angle_gamma   90.00
#
_symmetry.space_group_name_H-M   'P 1'
#
loop_
_entity.id
_entity.type
_entity.pdbx_description
1 polymer ?
#
loop_
_entity_poly.entity_id
_entity_poly.type
_entity_poly.pdbx_seq_one_letter_code
_entity_poly.pdbx_strand_id
1 'polypeptide(L)'
;MAKYKQLVSALLFTFLSETMIVAQNNTNSPYTRYGYGQLSDQSSGKSKAMGGVAYGLRDNYQINVSNPASYTMIDSLTFMFEGGLTLQNANFSDGTRKLNAKNSSFDQLAMQFRLRKGLGMTLGLLPYSNVGYNLLQMETENSLSAISYSGEGGMHQIFTGFGWEVRKNLSIGANISYLWGDITRATSEYLYAGSAYSYEEITTLSAKTVKMDLGLQYTHRFGKKHALTAGAVFSPKRTLDSKASIITTVSTSTVKDTVADFGIPS
;
A
#
# COMPACT_ATOMS: atom_id res chain seq x y z
N MET A 1 20.68 -4.19 37.32
CA MET A 1 19.33 -3.89 36.76
C MET A 1 19.29 -3.76 35.22
N ALA A 2 20.29 -3.17 34.55
CA ALA A 2 20.26 -3.00 33.08
C ALA A 2 20.23 -4.32 32.29
N LYS A 3 21.00 -5.34 32.70
CA LYS A 3 21.04 -6.66 32.03
C LYS A 3 19.71 -7.41 32.05
N TYR A 4 18.94 -7.28 33.13
CA TYR A 4 17.61 -7.91 33.25
C TYR A 4 16.58 -7.22 32.34
N LYS A 5 16.63 -5.88 32.19
CA LYS A 5 15.78 -5.15 31.25
C LYS A 5 16.07 -5.50 29.78
N GLN A 6 17.34 -5.70 29.44
CA GLN A 6 17.75 -6.14 28.10
C GLN A 6 17.29 -7.58 27.80
N LEU A 7 17.40 -8.48 28.78
CA LEU A 7 16.92 -9.86 28.66
C LEU A 7 15.39 -9.94 28.54
N VAL A 8 14.65 -9.18 29.36
CA VAL A 8 13.18 -9.11 29.26
C VAL A 8 12.74 -8.50 27.93
N SER A 9 13.42 -7.46 27.44
CA SER A 9 13.12 -6.87 26.13
C SER A 9 13.44 -7.81 24.98
N ALA A 10 14.53 -8.60 25.08
CA ALA A 10 14.87 -9.62 24.08
C ALA A 10 13.85 -10.77 24.09
N LEU A 11 13.41 -11.22 25.27
CA LEU A 11 12.38 -12.24 25.42
C LEU A 11 11.01 -11.80 24.90
N LEU A 12 10.65 -10.52 25.10
CA LEU A 12 9.44 -9.94 24.52
C LEU A 12 9.50 -9.91 22.98
N PHE A 13 10.67 -9.60 22.43
CA PHE A 13 10.87 -9.54 20.98
C PHE A 13 10.79 -10.94 20.34
N THR A 14 11.32 -11.97 21.01
CA THR A 14 11.23 -13.37 20.54
C THR A 14 9.81 -13.93 20.64
N PHE A 15 9.04 -13.57 21.68
CA PHE A 15 7.62 -13.96 21.78
C PHE A 15 6.74 -13.26 20.72
N LEU A 16 7.07 -12.01 20.36
CA LEU A 16 6.36 -11.31 19.28
C LEU A 16 6.67 -11.90 17.90
N SER A 17 7.87 -12.43 17.67
CA SER A 17 8.23 -13.00 16.36
C SER A 17 7.50 -14.32 16.03
N GLU A 18 7.16 -15.13 17.04
CA GLU A 18 6.53 -16.43 16.81
C GLU A 18 5.02 -16.34 16.50
N THR A 19 4.36 -15.26 16.90
CA THR A 19 2.89 -15.09 16.72
C THR A 19 2.48 -14.40 15.43
N MET A 20 3.44 -13.95 14.61
CA MET A 20 3.19 -13.18 13.38
C MET A 20 3.26 -14.01 12.09
N ILE A 21 3.47 -15.33 12.18
CA ILE A 21 3.38 -16.26 11.05
C ILE A 21 1.94 -16.79 10.94
N VAL A 22 0.98 -15.86 10.90
CA VAL A 22 -0.37 -16.14 10.40
C VAL A 22 -0.42 -15.44 9.05
N ALA A 23 -0.79 -16.18 8.00
CA ALA A 23 -0.91 -15.69 6.63
C ALA A 23 -1.40 -14.23 6.60
N GLN A 24 -0.50 -13.31 6.26
CA GLN A 24 -0.77 -11.88 6.26
C GLN A 24 -1.63 -11.58 5.04
N ASN A 25 -2.95 -11.72 5.21
CA ASN A 25 -3.88 -11.28 4.20
C ASN A 25 -3.98 -9.76 4.34
N ASN A 26 -3.25 -9.03 3.49
CA ASN A 26 -3.21 -7.56 3.50
C ASN A 26 -4.59 -6.95 3.27
N THR A 27 -5.49 -7.69 2.62
CA THR A 27 -6.88 -7.27 2.40
C THR A 27 -7.76 -8.51 2.13
N ASN A 28 -9.04 -8.42 2.52
CA ASN A 28 -10.06 -9.43 2.24
C ASN A 28 -11.27 -8.74 1.60
N SER A 29 -10.98 -7.92 0.59
CA SER A 29 -11.95 -7.03 -0.02
C SER A 29 -12.31 -7.52 -1.42
N PRO A 30 -13.58 -7.89 -1.68
CA PRO A 30 -14.06 -8.27 -3.01
C PRO A 30 -13.80 -7.17 -4.06
N TYR A 31 -13.70 -5.92 -3.64
CA TYR A 31 -13.43 -4.77 -4.50
C TYR A 31 -12.01 -4.77 -5.09
N THR A 32 -11.08 -5.52 -4.49
CA THR A 32 -9.71 -5.63 -4.99
C THR A 32 -9.58 -6.48 -6.25
N ARG A 33 -10.68 -7.11 -6.71
CA ARG A 33 -10.71 -7.88 -7.96
C ARG A 33 -10.41 -7.03 -9.21
N TYR A 34 -10.74 -5.75 -9.19
CA TYR A 34 -10.60 -4.86 -10.34
C TYR A 34 -9.28 -4.06 -10.32
N GLY A 35 -8.75 -3.72 -11.49
CA GLY A 35 -7.58 -2.85 -11.65
C GLY A 35 -6.31 -3.42 -11.01
N TYR A 36 -5.62 -2.62 -10.19
CA TYR A 36 -4.41 -3.02 -9.44
C TYR A 36 -4.71 -3.45 -8.00
N GLY A 37 -5.97 -3.66 -7.66
CA GLY A 37 -6.43 -3.84 -6.29
C GLY A 37 -6.77 -2.52 -5.61
N GLN A 38 -6.80 -2.56 -4.28
CA GLN A 38 -7.04 -1.39 -3.45
C GLN A 38 -5.74 -0.60 -3.30
N LEU A 39 -5.77 0.69 -3.64
CA LEU A 39 -4.65 1.59 -3.40
C LEU A 39 -4.39 1.67 -1.89
N SER A 40 -3.12 1.55 -1.52
CA SER A 40 -2.69 1.70 -0.14
C SER A 40 -2.85 3.15 0.30
N ASP A 41 -3.37 3.35 1.51
CA ASP A 41 -3.44 4.66 2.13
C ASP A 41 -2.04 5.06 2.62
N GLN A 42 -1.41 5.98 1.88
CA GLN A 42 -0.05 6.48 2.14
C GLN A 42 -0.03 7.62 3.17
N SER A 43 -1.10 7.76 3.95
CA SER A 43 -1.20 8.80 4.97
C SER A 43 -0.54 8.37 6.29
N SER A 44 0.18 9.30 6.92
CA SER A 44 0.82 9.06 8.21
C SER A 44 -0.21 8.75 9.31
N GLY A 45 0.21 8.12 10.40
CA GLY A 45 -0.69 7.81 11.52
C GLY A 45 -1.44 9.04 12.05
N LYS A 46 -0.81 10.22 12.10
CA LYS A 46 -1.50 11.46 12.50
C LYS A 46 -2.49 11.94 11.44
N SER A 47 -2.15 11.80 10.15
CA SER A 47 -3.09 12.14 9.07
C SER A 47 -4.34 11.26 9.16
N LYS A 48 -4.17 9.94 9.34
CA LYS A 48 -5.28 9.00 9.56
C LYS A 48 -6.14 9.41 10.76
N ALA A 49 -5.52 9.77 11.89
CA ALA A 49 -6.22 10.22 13.09
C ALA A 49 -7.01 11.54 12.89
N MET A 50 -6.64 12.36 11.90
CA MET A 50 -7.33 13.59 11.54
C MET A 50 -8.30 13.42 10.37
N GLY A 51 -8.70 12.19 10.04
CA GLY A 51 -9.64 11.92 8.96
C GLY A 51 -9.01 11.97 7.56
N GLY A 52 -7.70 11.77 7.44
CA GLY A 52 -6.99 11.68 6.16
C GLY A 52 -6.39 12.99 5.65
N VAL A 53 -6.31 14.04 6.48
CA VAL A 53 -5.70 15.32 6.07
C VAL A 53 -4.18 15.19 5.94
N ALA A 54 -3.70 15.06 4.70
CA ALA A 54 -2.29 14.82 4.41
C ALA A 54 -1.57 16.00 3.73
N TYR A 55 -2.13 16.63 2.69
CA TYR A 55 -1.36 17.59 1.86
C TYR A 55 -0.98 18.90 2.57
N GLY A 56 -1.86 19.42 3.44
CA GLY A 56 -1.59 20.61 4.26
C GLY A 56 -0.83 20.31 5.56
N LEU A 57 -0.57 19.03 5.85
CA LEU A 57 0.07 18.60 7.08
C LEU A 57 1.56 18.97 7.05
N ARG A 58 1.97 19.82 7.98
CA ARG A 58 3.37 20.23 8.15
C ARG A 58 3.74 20.13 9.62
N ASP A 59 4.59 19.17 9.93
CA ASP A 59 4.98 18.83 11.30
C ASP A 59 6.47 18.44 11.32
N ASN A 60 7.14 18.68 12.43
CA ASN A 60 8.56 18.39 12.63
C ASN A 60 8.80 17.01 13.28
N TYR A 61 7.75 16.32 13.73
CA TYR A 61 7.86 15.03 14.42
C TYR A 61 7.28 13.84 13.64
N GLN A 62 6.79 14.03 12.42
CA GLN A 62 6.34 12.95 11.53
C GLN A 62 6.80 13.18 10.09
N ILE A 63 6.98 12.09 9.35
CA ILE A 63 7.33 12.13 7.94
C ILE A 63 6.02 12.13 7.14
N ASN A 64 5.72 13.24 6.47
CA ASN A 64 4.55 13.33 5.59
C ASN A 64 4.93 12.98 4.15
N VAL A 65 4.92 11.68 3.85
CA VAL A 65 5.25 11.14 2.52
C VAL A 65 4.25 11.58 1.44
N SER A 66 3.03 11.95 1.83
CA SER A 66 1.97 12.37 0.90
C SER A 66 2.23 13.75 0.27
N ASN A 67 3.05 14.62 0.88
CA ASN A 67 3.47 15.88 0.26
C ASN A 67 4.98 16.13 0.44
N PRO A 68 5.80 16.02 -0.61
CA PRO A 68 7.26 16.19 -0.50
C PRO A 68 7.69 17.61 -0.12
N ALA A 69 6.85 18.63 -0.31
CA ALA A 69 7.16 19.99 0.14
C ALA A 69 7.20 20.11 1.67
N SER A 70 6.59 19.18 2.39
CA SER A 70 6.61 19.14 3.87
C SER A 70 7.99 18.82 4.45
N TYR A 71 8.89 18.19 3.67
CA TYR A 71 10.18 17.69 4.17
C TYR A 71 11.14 18.80 4.62
N THR A 72 10.86 20.04 4.25
CA THR A 72 11.67 21.22 4.61
C THR A 72 11.59 21.57 6.09
N MET A 73 10.57 21.07 6.81
CA MET A 73 10.27 21.43 8.20
C MET A 73 11.13 20.72 9.24
N ILE A 74 12.00 19.79 8.83
CA ILE A 74 12.85 19.03 9.75
C ILE A 74 13.90 19.92 10.45
N ASP A 75 14.11 19.66 11.74
CA ASP A 75 15.05 20.41 12.57
C ASP A 75 16.51 20.04 12.29
N SER A 76 17.44 20.90 12.68
CA SER A 76 18.80 20.99 12.17
C SER A 76 19.69 19.77 12.37
N LEU A 77 19.38 18.92 13.34
CA LEU A 77 20.17 17.76 13.74
C LEU A 77 19.31 16.49 13.89
N THR A 78 18.09 16.50 13.36
CA THR A 78 17.16 15.40 13.55
C THR A 78 17.23 14.43 12.38
N PHE A 79 17.49 13.17 12.70
CA PHE A 79 17.18 12.03 11.85
C PHE A 79 15.84 11.45 12.30
N MET A 80 14.94 11.21 11.36
CA MET A 80 13.64 10.63 11.64
C MET A 80 13.52 9.28 10.96
N PHE A 81 13.05 8.30 11.73
CA PHE A 81 12.73 6.97 11.26
C PHE A 81 11.30 6.66 11.69
N GLU A 82 10.44 6.33 10.72
CA GLU A 82 9.02 6.07 10.94
C GLU A 82 8.66 4.71 10.33
N GLY A 83 7.96 3.89 11.10
CA GLY A 83 7.41 2.60 10.67
C GLY A 83 5.93 2.53 11.04
N GLY A 84 5.09 2.05 10.12
CA GLY A 84 3.65 1.92 10.31
C GLY A 84 3.17 0.49 10.08
N LEU A 85 2.27 0.04 10.96
CA LEU A 85 1.54 -1.22 10.85
C LEU A 85 0.06 -0.94 11.13
N THR A 86 -0.83 -1.47 10.30
CA THR A 86 -2.27 -1.40 10.51
C THR A 86 -2.82 -2.77 10.87
N LEU A 87 -3.67 -2.81 11.90
CA LEU A 87 -4.47 -3.97 12.28
C LEU A 87 -5.94 -3.66 12.03
N GLN A 88 -6.60 -4.49 11.24
CA GLN A 88 -8.00 -4.31 10.87
C GLN A 88 -8.82 -5.54 11.28
N ASN A 89 -10.01 -5.29 11.82
CA ASN A 89 -10.99 -6.32 12.15
C ASN A 89 -12.32 -5.97 11.47
N ALA A 90 -12.70 -6.75 10.47
CA ALA A 90 -13.93 -6.58 9.71
C ALA A 90 -14.90 -7.72 10.01
N ASN A 91 -16.17 -7.37 10.23
CA ASN A 91 -17.24 -8.35 10.43
C ASN A 91 -18.16 -8.35 9.20
N PHE A 92 -18.21 -9.47 8.49
CA PHE A 92 -19.13 -9.71 7.39
C PHE A 92 -20.30 -10.56 7.86
N SER A 93 -21.51 -10.20 7.45
CA SER A 93 -22.72 -10.92 7.81
C SER A 93 -23.68 -10.92 6.61
N ASP A 94 -24.04 -12.10 6.14
CA ASP A 94 -25.00 -12.29 5.03
C ASP A 94 -26.32 -12.89 5.54
N GLY A 95 -26.72 -12.53 6.77
CA GLY A 95 -27.92 -13.05 7.44
C GLY A 95 -27.80 -14.48 8.01
N THR A 96 -27.14 -15.39 7.29
CA THR A 96 -26.98 -16.81 7.70
C THR A 96 -25.57 -17.17 8.18
N ARG A 97 -24.54 -16.48 7.67
CA ARG A 97 -23.13 -16.69 8.06
C ARG A 97 -22.52 -15.40 8.59
N LYS A 98 -21.78 -15.51 9.70
CA LYS A 98 -20.94 -14.44 10.26
C LYS A 98 -19.48 -14.79 10.04
N LEU A 99 -18.74 -13.89 9.42
CA LEU A 99 -17.31 -14.02 9.17
C LEU A 99 -16.59 -12.86 9.86
N ASN A 100 -15.63 -13.18 10.72
CA ASN A 100 -14.73 -12.20 11.32
C ASN A 100 -13.38 -12.28 10.60
N ALA A 101 -13.10 -11.28 9.77
CA ALA A 101 -11.85 -11.17 9.04
C ALA A 101 -10.89 -10.27 9.81
N LYS A 102 -9.75 -10.82 10.22
CA LYS A 102 -8.67 -10.09 10.87
C LYS A 102 -7.52 -9.96 9.88
N ASN A 103 -7.18 -8.72 9.54
CA ASN A 103 -6.10 -8.40 8.62
C ASN A 103 -5.01 -7.63 9.37
N SER A 104 -3.77 -7.87 9.00
CA SER A 104 -2.61 -7.10 9.41
C SER A 104 -1.88 -6.68 8.16
N SER A 105 -1.56 -5.39 8.03
CA SER A 105 -0.83 -4.86 6.90
C SER A 105 0.32 -4.00 7.34
N PHE A 106 1.42 -4.10 6.59
CA PHE A 106 2.51 -3.15 6.68
C PHE A 106 2.13 -1.86 5.95
N ASP A 107 2.25 -0.71 6.60
CA ASP A 107 1.82 0.57 6.03
C ASP A 107 2.99 1.31 5.37
N GLN A 108 4.08 1.52 6.11
CA GLN A 108 5.22 2.28 5.62
C GLN A 108 6.48 2.07 6.45
N LEU A 109 7.63 2.28 5.83
CA LEU A 109 8.91 2.51 6.47
C LEU A 109 9.58 3.69 5.80
N ALA A 110 9.79 4.78 6.52
CA ALA A 110 10.36 6.01 5.96
C ALA A 110 11.48 6.56 6.84
N MET A 111 12.45 7.17 6.20
CA MET A 111 13.60 7.82 6.79
C MET A 111 13.74 9.22 6.21
N GLN A 112 13.86 10.22 7.07
CA GLN A 112 14.02 11.61 6.65
C GLN A 112 15.26 12.23 7.28
N PHE A 113 15.99 12.96 6.44
CA PHE A 113 17.25 13.61 6.74
C PHE A 113 17.18 15.07 6.36
N ARG A 114 17.86 15.92 7.14
CA ARG A 114 18.12 17.30 6.74
C ARG A 114 19.47 17.39 6.04
N LEU A 115 19.48 17.90 4.82
CA LEU A 115 20.72 18.14 4.08
C LEU A 115 21.27 19.54 4.39
N ARG A 116 20.41 20.56 4.38
CA ARG A 116 20.75 21.96 4.70
C ARG A 116 19.53 22.67 5.32
N LYS A 117 19.72 23.89 5.82
CA LYS A 117 18.58 24.72 6.26
C LYS A 117 17.62 24.95 5.10
N GLY A 118 16.38 24.48 5.25
CA GLY A 118 15.35 24.54 4.22
C GLY A 118 15.47 23.45 3.15
N LEU A 119 16.39 22.48 3.26
CA LEU A 119 16.53 21.36 2.32
C LEU A 119 16.46 20.03 3.08
N GLY A 120 15.39 19.28 2.82
CA GLY A 120 15.15 17.94 3.38
C GLY A 120 15.17 16.87 2.31
N MET A 121 15.57 15.66 2.69
CA MET A 121 15.55 14.47 1.86
C MET A 121 14.86 13.33 2.61
N THR A 122 14.06 12.54 1.91
CA THR A 122 13.36 11.39 2.45
C THR A 122 13.63 10.17 1.58
N LEU A 123 13.70 9.00 2.17
CA LEU A 123 13.60 7.73 1.48
C LEU A 123 12.65 6.82 2.24
N GLY A 124 11.89 6.00 1.52
CA GLY A 124 11.02 5.06 2.17
C GLY A 124 10.53 3.96 1.27
N LEU A 125 9.95 2.95 1.91
CA LEU A 125 9.35 1.78 1.33
C LEU A 125 7.90 1.72 1.83
N LEU A 126 6.95 1.62 0.92
CA LEU A 126 5.55 1.46 1.27
C LEU A 126 4.83 0.58 0.23
N PRO A 127 3.78 -0.17 0.60
CA PRO A 127 2.91 -0.78 -0.38
C PRO A 127 2.18 0.32 -1.15
N TYR A 128 2.05 0.14 -2.46
CA TYR A 128 1.29 1.01 -3.34
C TYR A 128 -0.13 0.49 -3.53
N SER A 129 -0.30 -0.82 -3.73
CA SER A 129 -1.62 -1.46 -3.83
C SER A 129 -1.59 -2.87 -3.26
N ASN A 130 -2.74 -3.33 -2.78
CA ASN A 130 -2.92 -4.67 -2.26
C ASN A 130 -4.09 -5.35 -2.98
N VAL A 131 -3.89 -6.61 -3.38
CA VAL A 131 -4.92 -7.50 -3.93
C VAL A 131 -5.08 -8.67 -2.99
N GLY A 132 -6.32 -8.93 -2.58
CA GLY A 132 -6.63 -9.97 -1.60
C GLY A 132 -8.12 -10.21 -1.57
N TYR A 133 -8.56 -11.26 -2.27
CA TYR A 133 -9.93 -11.76 -2.21
C TYR A 133 -9.93 -13.28 -2.36
N ASN A 134 -10.86 -13.92 -1.66
CA ASN A 134 -11.19 -15.32 -1.84
C ASN A 134 -12.72 -15.44 -1.75
N LEU A 135 -13.35 -15.68 -2.90
CA LEU A 135 -14.80 -15.78 -3.04
C LEU A 135 -15.15 -17.18 -3.52
N LEU A 136 -16.01 -17.83 -2.77
CA LEU A 136 -16.60 -19.12 -3.14
C LEU A 136 -18.05 -18.88 -3.47
N GLN A 137 -18.43 -19.10 -4.73
CA GLN A 137 -19.81 -19.08 -5.17
C GLN A 137 -20.29 -20.53 -5.34
N MET A 138 -21.30 -20.91 -4.56
CA MET A 138 -21.96 -22.21 -4.68
C MET A 138 -23.34 -22.00 -5.33
N GLU A 139 -23.60 -22.65 -6.45
CA GLU A 139 -24.93 -22.62 -7.08
C GLU A 139 -25.90 -23.52 -6.29
N THR A 140 -26.91 -22.90 -5.69
CA THR A 140 -27.82 -23.57 -4.74
C THR A 140 -28.88 -24.44 -5.43
N GLU A 141 -29.18 -24.23 -6.71
CA GLU A 141 -30.24 -24.97 -7.40
C GLU A 141 -29.85 -26.39 -7.85
N ASN A 142 -28.56 -26.75 -7.92
CA ASN A 142 -28.19 -28.11 -8.31
C ASN A 142 -26.92 -28.69 -7.65
N SER A 143 -26.18 -27.97 -6.79
CA SER A 143 -24.97 -28.50 -6.11
C SER A 143 -23.92 -29.16 -7.04
N LEU A 144 -23.95 -28.83 -8.33
CA LEU A 144 -23.15 -29.49 -9.37
C LEU A 144 -21.94 -28.64 -9.81
N SER A 145 -21.86 -27.37 -9.38
CA SER A 145 -20.85 -26.38 -9.78
C SER A 145 -20.45 -25.51 -8.58
N ALA A 146 -19.14 -25.39 -8.33
CA ALA A 146 -18.57 -24.42 -7.40
C ALA A 146 -17.50 -23.61 -8.12
N ILE A 147 -17.67 -22.28 -8.18
CA ILE A 147 -16.69 -21.38 -8.77
C ILE A 147 -15.95 -20.67 -7.62
N SER A 148 -14.64 -20.88 -7.59
CA SER A 148 -13.72 -20.21 -6.68
C SER A 148 -13.00 -19.10 -7.43
N TYR A 149 -13.10 -17.87 -6.91
CA TYR A 149 -12.31 -16.75 -7.37
C TYR A 149 -11.33 -16.36 -6.27
N SER A 150 -10.03 -16.47 -6.54
CA SER A 150 -8.99 -15.98 -5.65
C SER A 150 -8.10 -14.97 -6.37
N GLY A 151 -7.58 -14.02 -5.61
CA GLY A 151 -6.57 -13.10 -6.09
C GLY A 151 -5.72 -12.62 -4.95
N GLU A 152 -4.41 -12.66 -5.16
CA GLU A 152 -3.42 -12.27 -4.17
C GLU A 152 -2.26 -11.51 -4.83
N GLY A 153 -1.54 -10.76 -4.00
CA GLY A 153 -0.38 -9.98 -4.40
C GLY A 153 -0.60 -8.50 -4.18
N GLY A 154 0.11 -7.69 -4.95
CA GLY A 154 0.11 -6.25 -4.77
C GLY A 154 1.35 -5.60 -5.35
N MET A 155 1.36 -4.27 -5.29
CA MET A 155 2.51 -3.47 -5.74
C MET A 155 3.17 -2.82 -4.54
N HIS A 156 4.49 -2.85 -4.52
CA HIS A 156 5.33 -2.13 -3.58
C HIS A 156 5.99 -0.94 -4.28
N GLN A 157 6.31 0.08 -3.51
CA GLN A 157 7.08 1.20 -4.00
C GLN A 157 8.22 1.56 -3.05
N ILE A 158 9.37 1.86 -3.62
CA ILE A 158 10.47 2.54 -2.96
C ILE A 158 10.53 3.93 -3.54
N PHE A 159 10.66 4.93 -2.68
CA PHE A 159 10.72 6.31 -3.12
C PHE A 159 11.88 7.02 -2.48
N THR A 160 12.36 8.03 -3.21
CA THR A 160 13.25 9.05 -2.68
C THR A 160 12.65 10.41 -2.99
N GLY A 161 12.76 11.32 -2.03
CA GLY A 161 12.10 12.60 -2.05
C GLY A 161 13.01 13.72 -1.62
N PHE A 162 12.83 14.89 -2.21
CA PHE A 162 13.56 16.10 -1.87
C PHE A 162 12.57 17.24 -1.68
N GLY A 163 12.71 18.00 -0.60
CA GLY A 163 11.94 19.20 -0.33
C GLY A 163 12.85 20.41 -0.15
N TRP A 164 12.54 21.52 -0.81
CA TRP A 164 13.30 22.77 -0.74
C TRP A 164 12.40 23.98 -0.41
N GLU A 165 12.78 24.74 0.61
CA GLU A 165 12.21 26.05 0.95
C GLU A 165 12.81 27.12 0.03
N VAL A 166 12.04 27.52 -0.99
CA VAL A 166 12.46 28.49 -2.01
C VAL A 166 12.37 29.92 -1.49
N ARG A 167 11.32 30.20 -0.71
CA ARG A 167 11.12 31.48 -0.03
C ARG A 167 10.61 31.22 1.37
N LYS A 168 10.76 32.19 2.28
CA LYS A 168 10.16 32.12 3.61
C LYS A 168 8.69 31.74 3.47
N ASN A 169 8.31 30.63 4.09
CA ASN A 169 6.96 30.07 4.09
C ASN A 169 6.49 29.35 2.80
N LEU A 170 7.30 29.30 1.74
CA LEU A 170 6.99 28.59 0.50
C LEU A 170 7.99 27.46 0.28
N SER A 171 7.47 26.23 0.31
CA SER A 171 8.24 25.01 0.08
C SER A 171 7.75 24.34 -1.20
N ILE A 172 8.68 23.81 -1.96
CA ILE A 172 8.41 22.88 -3.07
C ILE A 172 9.07 21.54 -2.74
N GLY A 173 8.61 20.47 -3.37
CA GLY A 173 9.28 19.19 -3.29
C GLY A 173 8.94 18.28 -4.44
N ALA A 174 9.73 17.23 -4.58
CA ALA A 174 9.48 16.17 -5.55
C ALA A 174 9.80 14.81 -4.92
N ASN A 175 8.96 13.81 -5.18
CA ASN A 175 9.26 12.40 -4.94
C ASN A 175 9.44 11.69 -6.28
N ILE A 176 10.39 10.77 -6.33
CA ILE A 176 10.55 9.79 -7.40
C ILE A 176 10.38 8.43 -6.76
N SER A 177 9.43 7.65 -7.28
CA SER A 177 9.10 6.32 -6.78
C SER A 177 9.30 5.29 -7.87
N TYR A 178 9.90 4.16 -7.52
CA TYR A 178 9.93 2.96 -8.36
C TYR A 178 8.93 1.95 -7.79
N LEU A 179 8.00 1.52 -8.63
CA LEU A 179 6.93 0.60 -8.29
C LEU A 179 7.21 -0.76 -8.92
N TRP A 180 7.03 -1.83 -8.15
CA TRP A 180 7.13 -3.20 -8.64
C TRP A 180 6.14 -4.09 -7.92
N GLY A 181 5.66 -5.13 -8.59
CA GLY A 181 4.83 -6.13 -7.96
C GLY A 181 4.24 -7.09 -8.96
N ASP A 182 3.75 -8.20 -8.41
CA ASP A 182 3.06 -9.24 -9.15
C ASP A 182 1.66 -9.38 -8.56
N ILE A 183 0.66 -9.47 -9.44
CA ILE A 183 -0.73 -9.71 -9.08
C ILE A 183 -1.14 -11.01 -9.74
N THR A 184 -1.46 -12.00 -8.92
CA THR A 184 -1.94 -13.31 -9.39
C THR A 184 -3.43 -13.39 -9.17
N ARG A 185 -4.17 -13.77 -10.21
CA ARG A 185 -5.60 -14.02 -10.17
C ARG A 185 -5.84 -15.45 -10.60
N ALA A 186 -6.53 -16.23 -9.77
CA ALA A 186 -6.96 -17.57 -10.12
C ALA A 186 -8.49 -17.65 -10.14
N THR A 187 -9.01 -18.26 -11.19
CA THR A 187 -10.41 -18.67 -11.28
C THR A 187 -10.42 -20.17 -11.45
N SER A 188 -11.04 -20.87 -10.50
CA SER A 188 -11.15 -22.33 -10.50
C SER A 188 -12.62 -22.72 -10.51
N GLU A 189 -13.01 -23.56 -11.46
CA GLU A 189 -14.35 -24.11 -11.56
C GLU A 189 -14.32 -25.61 -11.26
N TYR A 190 -15.09 -26.02 -10.25
CA TYR A 190 -15.22 -27.40 -9.81
C TYR A 190 -16.62 -27.92 -10.17
N LEU A 191 -16.69 -28.93 -11.04
CA LEU A 191 -17.93 -29.61 -11.43
C LEU A 191 -17.96 -31.02 -10.80
N TYR A 192 -19.03 -31.36 -10.08
CA TYR A 192 -19.13 -32.60 -9.28
C TYR A 192 -19.67 -33.83 -10.05
N ALA A 193 -19.98 -33.70 -11.35
CA ALA A 193 -20.46 -34.81 -12.18
C ALA A 193 -19.31 -35.52 -12.93
N GLY A 194 -19.25 -36.85 -12.81
CA GLY A 194 -18.13 -37.75 -13.17
C GLY A 194 -17.70 -37.87 -14.64
N SER A 195 -17.79 -36.80 -15.42
CA SER A 195 -17.19 -36.67 -16.77
C SER A 195 -16.90 -35.23 -17.18
N ALA A 196 -16.91 -34.27 -16.25
CA ALA A 196 -16.61 -32.87 -16.53
C ALA A 196 -15.16 -32.51 -16.18
N TYR A 197 -14.49 -31.76 -17.05
CA TYR A 197 -13.11 -31.29 -16.86
C TYR A 197 -13.09 -30.08 -15.92
N SER A 198 -12.24 -30.09 -14.90
CA SER A 198 -11.99 -28.93 -14.04
C SER A 198 -11.26 -27.84 -14.84
N TYR A 199 -11.75 -26.60 -14.79
CA TYR A 199 -11.14 -25.44 -15.44
C TYR A 199 -10.39 -24.61 -14.41
N GLU A 200 -9.10 -24.33 -14.67
CA GLU A 200 -8.29 -23.44 -13.84
C GLU A 200 -7.58 -22.41 -14.73
N GLU A 201 -7.92 -21.14 -14.55
CA GLU A 201 -7.26 -20.03 -15.22
C GLU A 201 -6.47 -19.23 -14.21
N ILE A 202 -5.14 -19.16 -14.41
CA ILE A 202 -4.21 -18.39 -13.59
C ILE A 202 -3.65 -17.27 -14.44
N THR A 203 -4.03 -16.03 -14.12
CA THR A 203 -3.48 -14.84 -14.74
C THR A 203 -2.47 -14.20 -13.80
N THR A 204 -1.21 -14.07 -14.23
CA THR A 204 -0.16 -13.39 -13.47
C THR A 204 0.24 -12.10 -14.19
N LEU A 205 0.02 -10.96 -13.53
CA LEU A 205 0.38 -9.64 -14.04
C LEU A 205 1.62 -9.14 -13.30
N SER A 206 2.73 -8.97 -14.02
CA SER A 206 3.96 -8.37 -13.49
C SER A 206 4.09 -6.92 -13.97
N ALA A 207 4.04 -5.98 -13.05
CA ALA A 207 4.11 -4.55 -13.37
C ALA A 207 5.34 -3.89 -12.75
N LYS A 208 6.06 -3.10 -13.56
CA LYS A 208 7.18 -2.27 -13.10
C LYS A 208 7.00 -0.87 -13.69
N THR A 209 7.10 0.17 -12.87
CA THR A 209 6.96 1.54 -13.36
C THR A 209 7.69 2.54 -12.48
N VAL A 210 7.90 3.74 -13.01
CA VAL A 210 8.45 4.88 -12.28
C VAL A 210 7.36 5.94 -12.19
N LYS A 211 7.12 6.43 -10.98
CA LYS A 211 6.20 7.53 -10.65
C LYS A 211 6.99 8.75 -10.19
N MET A 212 6.45 9.93 -10.47
CA MET A 212 6.95 11.19 -9.94
C MET A 212 5.79 11.95 -9.31
N ASP A 213 6.02 12.55 -8.14
CA ASP A 213 5.06 13.40 -7.45
C ASP A 213 5.69 14.76 -7.16
N LEU A 214 5.02 15.85 -7.49
CA LEU A 214 5.47 17.21 -7.24
C LEU A 214 4.60 17.83 -6.15
N GLY A 215 5.22 18.37 -5.11
CA GLY A 215 4.54 18.98 -3.97
C GLY A 215 4.81 20.49 -3.90
N LEU A 216 3.79 21.22 -3.48
CA LEU A 216 3.83 22.63 -3.13
C LEU A 216 3.21 22.80 -1.75
N GLN A 217 3.81 23.63 -0.90
CA GLN A 217 3.24 23.94 0.40
C GLN A 217 3.54 25.39 0.79
N TYR A 218 2.51 26.09 1.27
CA TYR A 218 2.59 27.48 1.72
C TYR A 218 2.02 27.62 3.13
N THR A 219 2.80 28.21 4.05
CA THR A 219 2.39 28.41 5.45
C THR A 219 2.27 29.90 5.79
N HIS A 220 1.06 30.43 5.88
CA HIS A 220 0.85 31.79 6.36
C HIS A 220 0.74 31.82 7.90
N ARG A 221 1.56 32.64 8.57
CA ARG A 221 1.52 32.80 10.03
C ARG A 221 0.75 34.06 10.41
N PHE A 222 -0.37 33.90 11.09
CA PHE A 222 -1.14 34.99 11.70
C PHE A 222 -0.64 35.20 13.14
N GLY A 223 0.28 36.15 13.32
CA GLY A 223 0.89 36.43 14.62
C GLY A 223 1.79 35.29 15.13
N LYS A 224 1.86 35.10 16.45
CA LYS A 224 2.77 34.13 17.10
C LYS A 224 2.17 32.73 17.32
N LYS A 225 0.84 32.60 17.29
CA LYS A 225 0.12 31.37 17.71
C LYS A 225 -0.69 30.69 16.61
N HIS A 226 -1.01 31.38 15.53
CA HIS A 226 -1.86 30.84 14.47
C HIS A 226 -1.07 30.71 13.17
N ALA A 227 -1.18 29.55 12.53
CA ALA A 227 -0.59 29.29 11.24
C ALA A 227 -1.61 28.54 10.37
N LEU A 228 -1.73 28.96 9.13
CA LEU A 228 -2.53 28.31 8.11
C LEU A 228 -1.57 27.73 7.08
N THR A 229 -1.64 26.43 6.85
CA THR A 229 -0.84 25.76 5.83
C THR A 229 -1.75 25.24 4.73
N ALA A 230 -1.48 25.66 3.50
CA ALA A 230 -2.09 25.11 2.29
C ALA A 230 -1.04 24.26 1.58
N GLY A 231 -1.45 23.11 1.06
CA GLY A 231 -0.57 22.24 0.27
C GLY A 231 -1.29 21.70 -0.95
N ALA A 232 -0.55 21.52 -2.03
CA ALA A 232 -1.02 20.92 -3.27
C ALA A 232 0.03 19.91 -3.74
N VAL A 233 -0.43 18.82 -4.35
CA VAL A 233 0.42 17.78 -4.92
C VAL A 233 -0.07 17.48 -6.33
N PHE A 234 0.85 17.29 -7.25
CA PHE A 234 0.59 16.98 -8.64
C PHE A 234 1.39 15.77 -9.08
N SER A 235 0.69 14.76 -9.58
CA SER A 235 1.26 13.49 -10.02
C SER A 235 1.00 13.35 -11.52
N PRO A 236 1.98 13.64 -12.40
CA PRO A 236 1.78 13.50 -13.84
C PRO A 236 1.46 12.05 -14.23
N LYS A 237 0.44 11.88 -15.06
CA LYS A 237 0.02 10.57 -15.57
C LYS A 237 1.11 9.99 -16.49
N ARG A 238 1.54 8.76 -16.20
CA ARG A 238 2.35 7.94 -17.11
C ARG A 238 1.68 6.60 -17.36
N THR A 239 1.77 6.12 -18.59
CA THR A 239 1.45 4.75 -19.00
C THR A 239 2.48 3.80 -18.40
N LEU A 240 2.03 2.63 -17.91
CA LEU A 240 2.93 1.61 -17.37
C LEU A 240 3.42 0.70 -18.49
N ASP A 241 4.71 0.36 -18.46
CA ASP A 241 5.21 -0.84 -19.14
C ASP A 241 4.88 -2.07 -18.27
N SER A 242 3.64 -2.58 -18.36
CA SER A 242 3.23 -3.83 -17.72
C SER A 242 3.38 -5.03 -18.66
N LYS A 243 4.01 -6.10 -18.16
CA LYS A 243 4.03 -7.40 -18.84
C LYS A 243 2.98 -8.29 -18.17
N ALA A 244 1.94 -8.69 -18.89
CA ALA A 244 0.99 -9.68 -18.38
C ALA A 244 1.35 -11.06 -18.96
N SER A 245 1.26 -12.11 -18.15
CA SER A 245 1.35 -13.48 -18.62
C SER A 245 0.08 -14.20 -18.18
N ILE A 246 -0.65 -14.74 -19.16
CA ILE A 246 -1.91 -15.43 -18.91
C ILE A 246 -1.65 -16.92 -19.09
N ILE A 247 -1.76 -17.69 -18.01
CA ILE A 247 -1.58 -19.14 -18.01
C ILE A 247 -2.97 -19.76 -17.84
N THR A 248 -3.56 -20.23 -18.95
CA THR A 248 -4.84 -20.94 -18.92
C THR A 248 -4.59 -22.44 -18.92
N THR A 249 -5.03 -23.14 -17.87
CA THR A 249 -4.86 -24.60 -17.74
C THR A 249 -6.21 -25.30 -17.94
N VAL A 250 -6.38 -25.94 -19.10
CA VAL A 250 -7.60 -26.71 -19.44
C VAL A 250 -7.20 -28.11 -19.86
N SER A 251 -6.86 -28.99 -18.91
CA SER A 251 -6.44 -30.39 -19.16
C SER A 251 -5.32 -30.59 -20.22
N THR A 252 -4.74 -29.50 -20.72
CA THR A 252 -3.59 -29.33 -21.61
C THR A 252 -3.16 -27.87 -21.42
N SER A 253 -1.93 -27.64 -20.95
CA SER A 253 -1.44 -26.30 -20.64
C SER A 253 -1.28 -25.48 -21.92
N THR A 254 -2.03 -24.39 -22.05
CA THR A 254 -1.82 -23.41 -23.13
C THR A 254 -1.34 -22.11 -22.51
N VAL A 255 -0.04 -21.84 -22.64
CA VAL A 255 0.57 -20.56 -22.19
C VAL A 255 0.35 -19.51 -23.28
N LYS A 256 -0.31 -18.40 -22.96
CA LYS A 256 -0.48 -17.25 -23.86
C LYS A 256 0.08 -15.98 -23.21
N ASP A 257 1.19 -15.47 -23.74
CA ASP A 257 1.71 -14.16 -23.35
C ASP A 257 0.85 -13.03 -23.95
N THR A 258 0.36 -12.12 -23.11
CA THR A 258 -0.49 -10.99 -23.55
C THR A 258 0.04 -9.68 -22.93
N VAL A 259 0.14 -8.60 -23.69
CA VAL A 259 0.50 -7.29 -23.13
C VAL A 259 -0.77 -6.61 -22.62
N ALA A 260 -0.84 -6.27 -21.33
CA ALA A 260 -1.94 -5.51 -20.78
C ALA A 260 -1.49 -4.07 -20.48
N ASP A 261 -2.16 -3.08 -21.07
CA ASP A 261 -1.93 -1.66 -20.80
C ASP A 261 -2.90 -1.20 -19.71
N PHE A 262 -2.36 -0.88 -18.54
CA PHE A 262 -3.11 -0.26 -17.46
C PHE A 262 -2.35 1.04 -17.11
N GLY A 263 -3.07 2.10 -16.71
CA GLY A 263 -2.47 3.39 -16.36
C GLY A 263 -2.57 3.70 -14.86
N ILE A 264 -1.62 4.48 -14.32
CA ILE A 264 -1.67 4.92 -12.91
C ILE A 264 -2.85 5.91 -12.73
N PRO A 265 -3.71 5.74 -11.71
CA PRO A 265 -4.70 6.75 -11.34
C PRO A 265 -4.01 8.02 -10.82
N SER A 266 -4.52 9.18 -11.25
CA SER A 266 -4.02 10.53 -10.88
C SER A 266 -4.34 10.90 -9.45
#